data_AF-K2MP76-F1
#
_entry.id   AF-K2MP76-F1
#
_cell.length_a   1.000
_cell.length_b   1.000
_cell.length_c   1.000
_cell.angle_alpha   90.00
_cell.angle_beta   90.00
_cell.angle_gamma   90.00
#
_symmetry.space_group_name_H-M   'P 1'
#
loop_
_entity.id
_entity.type
_entity.pdbx_description
1 polymer ?
#
loop_
_entity_poly.entity_id
_entity_poly.type
_entity_poly.pdbx_seq_one_letter_code
_entity_poly.pdbx_strand_id
1 'polypeptide(L)'
;QPQWTMRSTVNDILLTGSANRAEMRLNDFIRSNVGDRAAVDEDHNVTMEMFVLTPTMFIQDEGLLGLITALPPYQELKMVLEAITKLHHEGVVSLAQWRDYEGKDAVTPFARGKMNRVLTQVLSEERREAEARAERQKQVRLPVTTTIKDALFRGRVRVMDIKLNDFLTMELYGKGILRANRNVILREFFEYPRKYFRNKRVLREIQAAGRYLSMETAVKEEMIFEKDINKLYKNGVHTLLGWSKAAAAVKAGVRGITNGLLDAALEELRRQTTEAAVILEGLYESVYDAK
;
A
#
# COMPACT_ATOMS: atom_id res chain seq x y z
N GLN A 1 -11.21 -13.91 7.43
CA GLN A 1 -10.98 -12.52 7.89
C GLN A 1 -11.63 -11.58 6.89
N PRO A 2 -12.15 -10.41 7.31
CA PRO A 2 -12.66 -9.40 6.39
C PRO A 2 -11.58 -8.98 5.38
N GLN A 3 -11.98 -8.78 4.12
CA GLN A 3 -11.10 -8.24 3.07
C GLN A 3 -11.14 -6.71 3.14
N TRP A 4 -10.08 -6.11 3.65
CA TRP A 4 -9.96 -4.66 3.75
C TRP A 4 -9.50 -4.06 2.42
N THR A 5 -9.95 -2.84 2.13
CA THR A 5 -9.51 -2.08 0.96
C THR A 5 -9.28 -0.63 1.36
N MET A 6 -8.70 0.17 0.47
CA MET A 6 -8.58 1.62 0.66
C MET A 6 -9.92 2.34 0.89
N ARG A 7 -11.04 1.72 0.50
CA ARG A 7 -12.40 2.25 0.70
C ARG A 7 -13.03 1.84 2.03
N SER A 8 -12.41 0.92 2.77
CA SER A 8 -12.91 0.49 4.08
C SER A 8 -12.99 1.67 5.05
N THR A 9 -14.06 1.73 5.82
CA THR A 9 -14.33 2.87 6.70
C THR A 9 -13.54 2.77 7.99
N VAL A 10 -13.31 3.92 8.63
CA VAL A 10 -12.71 4.00 9.96
C VAL A 10 -13.56 3.22 10.98
N ASN A 11 -14.89 3.33 10.88
CA ASN A 11 -15.83 2.61 11.74
C ASN A 11 -15.63 1.10 11.64
N ASP A 12 -15.69 0.53 10.43
CA ASP A 12 -15.57 -0.92 10.25
C ASP A 12 -14.27 -1.45 10.84
N ILE A 13 -13.16 -0.74 10.60
CA ILE A 13 -11.83 -1.16 11.06
C ILE A 13 -11.71 -1.05 12.58
N LEU A 14 -12.11 0.07 13.18
CA LEU A 14 -11.94 0.30 14.61
C LEU A 14 -12.91 -0.53 15.46
N LEU A 15 -14.15 -0.71 14.98
CA LEU A 15 -15.17 -1.54 15.62
C LEU A 15 -15.00 -3.04 15.33
N THR A 16 -14.03 -3.45 14.51
CA THR A 16 -13.74 -4.87 14.32
C THR A 16 -13.43 -5.54 15.66
N GLY A 17 -14.25 -6.55 16.00
CA GLY A 17 -14.20 -7.29 17.27
C GLY A 17 -15.00 -6.67 18.42
N SER A 18 -15.52 -5.44 18.26
CA SER A 18 -16.33 -4.74 19.27
C SER A 18 -17.68 -4.24 18.74
N ALA A 19 -18.01 -4.45 17.47
CA ALA A 19 -19.27 -4.03 16.84
C ALA A 19 -20.50 -4.49 17.63
N ASN A 20 -20.54 -5.79 17.99
CA ASN A 20 -21.61 -6.34 18.83
C ASN A 20 -21.78 -5.61 20.15
N ARG A 21 -20.69 -5.08 20.74
CA ARG A 21 -20.75 -4.34 22.01
C ARG A 21 -21.24 -2.90 21.81
N ALA A 22 -20.94 -2.27 20.67
CA ALA A 22 -21.43 -0.92 20.36
C ALA A 22 -22.95 -0.92 20.13
N GLU A 23 -23.46 -1.95 19.43
CA GLU A 23 -24.89 -2.12 19.11
C GLU A 23 -25.71 -2.70 20.28
N MET A 24 -25.06 -3.32 21.27
CA MET A 24 -25.69 -3.87 22.47
C MET A 24 -26.47 -2.80 23.23
N ARG A 25 -27.64 -3.18 23.77
CA ARG A 25 -28.44 -2.31 24.66
C ARG A 25 -27.77 -2.15 26.02
N LEU A 26 -27.96 -1.00 26.66
CA LEU A 26 -27.37 -0.68 27.96
C LEU A 26 -27.76 -1.73 29.03
N ASN A 27 -29.02 -2.14 29.09
CA ASN A 27 -29.46 -3.18 30.03
C ASN A 27 -28.83 -4.54 29.75
N ASP A 28 -28.61 -4.91 28.48
CA ASP A 28 -27.92 -6.16 28.14
C ASP A 28 -26.44 -6.11 28.54
N PHE A 29 -25.81 -4.94 28.39
CA PHE A 29 -24.44 -4.72 28.84
C PHE A 29 -24.32 -4.79 30.36
N ILE A 30 -25.23 -4.13 31.10
CA ILE A 30 -25.28 -4.17 32.56
C ILE A 30 -25.49 -5.61 33.03
N ARG A 31 -26.49 -6.33 32.49
CA ARG A 31 -26.74 -7.73 32.84
C ARG A 31 -25.51 -8.61 32.62
N SER A 32 -24.83 -8.43 31.49
CA SER A 32 -23.66 -9.24 31.11
C SER A 32 -22.42 -9.00 31.99
N ASN A 33 -22.28 -7.82 32.60
CA ASN A 33 -21.07 -7.44 33.34
C ASN A 33 -21.27 -7.22 34.86
N VAL A 34 -22.49 -6.86 35.27
CA VAL A 34 -22.88 -6.48 36.64
C VAL A 34 -23.90 -7.47 37.22
N GLY A 35 -24.60 -8.22 36.38
CA GLY A 35 -25.66 -9.16 36.75
C GLY A 35 -27.04 -8.52 36.83
N ASP A 36 -28.07 -9.31 37.17
CA ASP A 36 -29.48 -8.90 37.17
C ASP A 36 -29.88 -7.94 38.32
N ARG A 37 -28.89 -7.39 39.05
CA ARG A 37 -29.13 -6.53 40.22
C ARG A 37 -29.30 -5.06 39.87
N ALA A 38 -29.05 -4.67 38.63
CA ALA A 38 -29.19 -3.31 38.15
C ALA A 38 -29.76 -3.29 36.73
N ALA A 39 -30.65 -2.35 36.45
CA ALA A 39 -31.18 -2.03 35.13
C ALA A 39 -31.61 -0.56 35.11
N VAL A 40 -31.63 0.03 33.93
CA VAL A 40 -32.25 1.34 33.67
C VAL A 40 -33.66 1.14 33.12
N ASP A 41 -34.51 2.16 33.25
CA ASP A 41 -35.84 2.18 32.65
C ASP A 41 -35.75 2.05 31.12
N GLU A 42 -36.82 1.55 30.50
CA GLU A 42 -36.84 1.24 29.06
C GLU A 42 -36.55 2.48 28.19
N ASP A 43 -36.99 3.66 28.61
CA ASP A 43 -36.72 4.93 27.94
C ASP A 43 -35.23 5.33 27.93
N HIS A 44 -34.45 4.79 28.87
CA HIS A 44 -33.01 5.02 29.01
C HIS A 44 -32.17 3.85 28.50
N ASN A 45 -32.80 2.76 28.06
CA ASN A 45 -32.16 1.54 27.57
C ASN A 45 -31.65 1.72 26.12
N VAL A 46 -30.76 2.69 25.90
CA VAL A 46 -30.16 3.02 24.60
C VAL A 46 -29.07 2.03 24.21
N THR A 47 -28.55 2.14 22.99
CA THR A 47 -27.34 1.40 22.59
C THR A 47 -26.13 1.88 23.38
N MET A 48 -25.16 1.00 23.58
CA MET A 48 -23.90 1.35 24.23
C MET A 48 -23.15 2.45 23.48
N GLU A 49 -23.26 2.53 22.15
CA GLU A 49 -22.70 3.64 21.37
C GLU A 49 -23.23 5.01 21.83
N MET A 50 -24.55 5.15 21.99
CA MET A 50 -25.16 6.39 22.47
C MET A 50 -24.82 6.66 23.94
N PHE A 51 -24.87 5.63 24.78
CA PHE A 51 -24.58 5.74 26.20
C PHE A 51 -23.14 6.21 26.46
N VAL A 52 -22.15 5.57 25.84
CA VAL A 52 -20.72 5.78 26.12
C VAL A 52 -20.26 7.23 25.88
N LEU A 53 -20.85 7.90 24.89
CA LEU A 53 -20.50 9.28 24.56
C LEU A 53 -21.12 10.31 25.51
N THR A 54 -22.27 9.98 26.13
CA THR A 54 -23.03 10.91 26.99
C THR A 54 -23.70 10.20 28.19
N PRO A 55 -22.96 9.47 29.03
CA PRO A 55 -23.56 8.52 29.96
C PRO A 55 -24.38 9.17 31.08
N THR A 56 -24.05 10.41 31.46
CA THR A 56 -24.80 11.20 32.46
C THR A 56 -26.19 11.62 31.99
N MET A 57 -26.48 11.54 30.69
CA MET A 57 -27.83 11.78 30.16
C MET A 57 -28.78 10.60 30.41
N PHE A 58 -28.24 9.40 30.68
CA PHE A 58 -29.02 8.16 30.80
C PHE A 58 -29.01 7.58 32.21
N ILE A 59 -27.96 7.83 32.99
CA ILE A 59 -27.85 7.39 34.38
C ILE A 59 -27.45 8.57 35.26
N GLN A 60 -28.34 8.93 36.19
CA GLN A 60 -28.08 9.96 37.21
C GLN A 60 -27.50 9.38 38.50
N ASP A 61 -27.69 8.08 38.76
CA ASP A 61 -27.08 7.38 39.89
C ASP A 61 -25.55 7.31 39.70
N GLU A 62 -24.82 8.14 40.45
CA GLU A 62 -23.36 8.23 40.37
C GLU A 62 -22.66 6.90 40.73
N GLY A 63 -23.25 6.10 41.60
CA GLY A 63 -22.70 4.81 42.03
C GLY A 63 -22.78 3.77 40.92
N LEU A 64 -23.95 3.62 40.30
CA LEU A 64 -24.14 2.72 39.15
C LEU A 64 -23.32 3.18 37.95
N LEU A 65 -23.32 4.49 37.67
CA LEU A 65 -22.53 5.07 36.58
C LEU A 65 -21.03 4.85 36.81
N GLY A 66 -20.54 5.06 38.03
CA GLY A 66 -19.16 4.81 38.41
C GLY A 66 -18.76 3.34 38.20
N LEU A 67 -19.64 2.41 38.58
CA LEU A 67 -19.41 0.98 38.38
C LEU A 67 -19.35 0.60 36.90
N ILE A 68 -20.29 1.07 36.09
CA ILE A 68 -20.33 0.78 34.64
C ILE A 68 -19.11 1.38 33.94
N THR A 69 -18.78 2.64 34.24
CA THR A 69 -17.67 3.33 33.60
C THR A 69 -16.32 2.73 34.00
N ALA A 70 -16.19 2.15 35.19
CA ALA A 70 -14.97 1.44 35.59
C ALA A 70 -14.73 0.11 34.85
N LEU A 71 -15.74 -0.44 34.15
CA LEU A 71 -15.62 -1.72 33.46
C LEU A 71 -14.62 -1.63 32.28
N PRO A 72 -13.65 -2.55 32.16
CA PRO A 72 -12.76 -2.60 31.01
C PRO A 72 -13.50 -2.65 29.66
N PRO A 73 -14.58 -3.44 29.51
CA PRO A 73 -15.40 -3.43 28.30
C PRO A 73 -15.97 -2.07 27.90
N TYR A 74 -16.34 -1.24 28.87
CA TYR A 74 -16.83 0.13 28.65
C TYR A 74 -15.68 1.04 28.22
N GLN A 75 -14.55 1.00 28.93
CA GLN A 75 -13.37 1.82 28.62
C GLN A 75 -12.81 1.53 27.23
N GLU A 76 -12.76 0.25 26.82
CA GLU A 76 -12.38 -0.14 25.46
C GLU A 76 -13.31 0.46 24.40
N LEU A 77 -14.63 0.34 24.60
CA LEU A 77 -15.60 0.88 23.67
C LEU A 77 -15.52 2.42 23.61
N LYS A 78 -15.37 3.07 24.75
CA LYS A 78 -15.16 4.53 24.86
C LYS A 78 -13.95 4.99 24.05
N MET A 79 -12.79 4.37 24.24
CA MET A 79 -11.59 4.72 23.47
C MET A 79 -11.79 4.57 21.97
N VAL A 80 -12.53 3.56 21.52
CA VAL A 80 -12.82 3.32 20.10
C VAL A 80 -13.77 4.39 19.55
N LEU A 81 -14.88 4.67 20.24
CA LEU A 81 -15.88 5.64 19.78
C LEU A 81 -15.36 7.07 19.81
N GLU A 82 -14.55 7.44 20.81
CA GLU A 82 -13.88 8.75 20.85
C GLU A 82 -12.89 8.91 19.69
N ALA A 83 -12.14 7.85 19.36
CA ALA A 83 -11.22 7.88 18.22
C ALA A 83 -11.95 8.01 16.88
N ILE A 84 -13.06 7.27 16.70
CA ILE A 84 -13.93 7.38 15.53
C ILE A 84 -14.47 8.80 15.41
N THR A 85 -15.07 9.31 16.48
CA THR A 85 -15.66 10.66 16.53
C THR A 85 -14.62 11.70 16.15
N LYS A 86 -13.44 11.65 16.77
CA LYS A 86 -12.34 12.55 16.45
C LYS A 86 -11.92 12.47 14.98
N LEU A 87 -11.67 11.27 14.47
CA LEU A 87 -11.26 11.07 13.07
C LEU A 87 -12.30 11.61 12.08
N HIS A 88 -13.59 11.40 12.35
CA HIS A 88 -14.68 11.95 11.55
C HIS A 88 -14.71 13.48 11.57
N HIS A 89 -14.54 14.10 12.74
CA HIS A 89 -14.45 15.57 12.85
C HIS A 89 -13.25 16.13 12.07
N GLU A 90 -12.16 15.37 11.99
CA GLU A 90 -10.97 15.72 11.20
C GLU A 90 -11.07 15.30 9.72
N GLY A 91 -12.22 14.78 9.28
CA GLY A 91 -12.50 14.40 7.89
C GLY A 91 -11.86 13.08 7.45
N VAL A 92 -11.40 12.26 8.39
CA VAL A 92 -10.81 10.94 8.14
C VAL A 92 -11.89 9.88 8.35
N VAL A 93 -12.56 9.47 7.27
CA VAL A 93 -13.66 8.48 7.31
C VAL A 93 -13.29 7.14 6.66
N SER A 94 -12.17 7.08 5.94
CA SER A 94 -11.70 5.90 5.20
C SER A 94 -10.23 5.59 5.42
N LEU A 95 -9.84 4.36 5.13
CA LEU A 95 -8.44 3.91 5.18
C LEU A 95 -7.53 4.74 4.24
N ALA A 96 -8.02 5.11 3.06
CA ALA A 96 -7.30 5.99 2.12
C ALA A 96 -7.00 7.37 2.73
N GLN A 97 -7.94 7.94 3.48
CA GLN A 97 -7.71 9.22 4.17
C GLN A 97 -6.79 9.04 5.36
N TRP A 98 -6.92 7.93 6.11
CA TRP A 98 -5.99 7.60 7.18
C TRP A 98 -4.54 7.49 6.69
N ARG A 99 -4.30 6.95 5.49
CA ARG A 99 -2.96 6.92 4.88
C ARG A 99 -2.31 8.30 4.87
N ASP A 100 -3.03 9.31 4.40
CA ASP A 100 -2.51 10.66 4.16
C ASP A 100 -2.70 11.62 5.33
N TYR A 101 -3.27 11.13 6.43
CA TYR A 101 -3.55 11.91 7.62
C TYR A 101 -2.26 12.15 8.42
N GLU A 102 -1.96 13.42 8.71
CA GLU A 102 -0.76 13.85 9.43
C GLU A 102 -0.95 13.77 10.96
N GLY A 103 -2.17 13.98 11.45
CA GLY A 103 -2.50 14.02 12.88
C GLY A 103 -2.55 12.65 13.59
N LYS A 104 -1.84 11.64 13.07
CA LYS A 104 -1.85 10.27 13.62
C LYS A 104 -1.40 10.23 15.08
N ASP A 105 -0.46 11.09 15.46
CA ASP A 105 0.06 11.15 16.84
C ASP A 105 -0.95 11.68 17.85
N ALA A 106 -1.98 12.39 17.40
CA ALA A 106 -3.07 12.86 18.25
C ALA A 106 -4.15 11.78 18.48
N VAL A 107 -4.09 10.65 17.76
CA VAL A 107 -5.02 9.53 17.91
C VAL A 107 -4.50 8.57 18.97
N THR A 108 -5.40 7.94 19.72
CA THR A 108 -5.02 6.97 20.76
C THR A 108 -4.12 5.88 20.18
N PRO A 109 -3.07 5.43 20.91
CA PRO A 109 -2.15 4.41 20.41
C PRO A 109 -2.86 3.14 19.94
N PHE A 110 -3.96 2.76 20.61
CA PHE A 110 -4.79 1.62 20.25
C PHE A 110 -5.46 1.77 18.87
N ALA A 111 -6.18 2.87 18.64
CA ALA A 111 -6.85 3.11 17.36
C ALA A 111 -5.85 3.28 16.22
N ARG A 112 -4.76 4.04 16.46
CA ARG A 112 -3.66 4.20 15.51
C ARG A 112 -3.05 2.84 15.12
N GLY A 113 -2.83 1.97 16.10
CA GLY A 113 -2.29 0.62 15.91
C GLY A 113 -3.19 -0.25 15.02
N LYS A 114 -4.50 -0.29 15.30
CA LYS A 114 -5.49 -1.00 14.46
C LYS A 114 -5.49 -0.49 13.03
N MET A 115 -5.60 0.83 12.84
CA MET A 115 -5.65 1.43 11.51
C MET A 115 -4.36 1.19 10.71
N ASN A 116 -3.19 1.35 11.34
CA ASN A 116 -1.91 1.10 10.68
C ASN A 116 -1.72 -0.37 10.32
N ARG A 117 -2.16 -1.31 11.17
CA ARG A 117 -2.10 -2.74 10.85
C ARG A 117 -2.88 -3.07 9.59
N VAL A 118 -4.12 -2.56 9.49
CA VAL A 118 -4.96 -2.76 8.30
C VAL A 118 -4.36 -2.08 7.07
N LEU A 119 -3.88 -0.84 7.20
CA LEU A 119 -3.24 -0.12 6.09
C LEU A 119 -2.01 -0.87 5.55
N THR A 120 -1.13 -1.35 6.43
CA THR A 120 0.05 -2.13 6.04
C THR A 120 -0.34 -3.43 5.37
N GLN A 121 -1.40 -4.11 5.86
CA GLN A 121 -1.91 -5.33 5.23
C GLN A 121 -2.36 -5.06 3.79
N VAL A 122 -3.24 -4.07 3.59
CA VAL A 122 -3.77 -3.73 2.25
C VAL A 122 -2.65 -3.39 1.28
N LEU A 123 -1.71 -2.50 1.68
CA LEU A 123 -0.57 -2.12 0.84
C LEU A 123 0.35 -3.30 0.51
N SER A 124 0.56 -4.21 1.47
CA SER A 124 1.41 -5.39 1.26
C SER A 124 0.77 -6.40 0.32
N GLU A 125 -0.55 -6.59 0.42
CA GLU A 125 -1.31 -7.46 -0.48
C GLU A 125 -1.31 -6.91 -1.91
N GLU A 126 -1.56 -5.61 -2.09
CA GLU A 126 -1.49 -4.94 -3.40
C GLU A 126 -0.09 -5.10 -4.03
N ARG A 127 0.98 -4.91 -3.25
CA ARG A 127 2.35 -5.12 -3.71
C ARG A 127 2.60 -6.57 -4.12
N ARG A 128 2.23 -7.54 -3.29
CA ARG A 128 2.42 -8.98 -3.56
C ARG A 128 1.68 -9.41 -4.82
N GLU A 129 0.47 -8.91 -5.04
CA GLU A 129 -0.29 -9.17 -6.25
C GLU A 129 0.37 -8.57 -7.49
N ALA A 130 0.91 -7.35 -7.37
CA ALA A 130 1.63 -6.71 -8.47
C ALA A 130 2.93 -7.45 -8.80
N GLU A 131 3.67 -7.91 -7.80
CA GLU A 131 4.87 -8.73 -7.98
C GLU A 131 4.53 -10.09 -8.60
N ALA A 132 3.47 -10.76 -8.14
CA ALA A 132 3.00 -12.01 -8.74
C ALA A 132 2.57 -11.83 -10.20
N ARG A 133 1.90 -10.71 -10.53
CA ARG A 133 1.56 -10.37 -11.92
C ARG A 133 2.81 -10.13 -12.76
N ALA A 134 3.80 -9.40 -12.25
CA ALA A 134 5.07 -9.18 -12.93
C ALA A 134 5.82 -10.50 -13.16
N GLU A 135 5.84 -11.40 -12.17
CA GLU A 135 6.51 -12.70 -12.30
C GLU A 135 5.83 -13.59 -13.34
N ARG A 136 4.49 -13.62 -13.38
CA ARG A 136 3.76 -14.29 -14.47
C ARG A 136 4.12 -13.72 -15.83
N GLN A 137 4.25 -12.39 -15.96
CA GLN A 137 4.67 -11.76 -17.20
C GLN A 137 6.11 -12.10 -17.60
N LYS A 138 7.01 -12.37 -16.64
CA LYS A 138 8.37 -12.83 -16.96
C LYS A 138 8.39 -14.23 -17.57
N GLN A 139 7.46 -15.10 -17.15
CA GLN A 139 7.33 -16.47 -17.66
C GLN A 139 6.66 -16.53 -19.04
N VAL A 140 5.91 -15.49 -19.43
CA VAL A 140 5.36 -15.39 -20.78
C VAL A 140 6.50 -15.12 -21.77
N ARG A 141 6.49 -15.89 -22.87
CA ARG A 141 7.41 -15.72 -24.00
C ARG A 141 7.41 -14.27 -24.47
N LEU A 142 8.60 -13.70 -24.68
CA LEU A 142 8.74 -12.35 -25.21
C LEU A 142 8.24 -12.33 -26.65
N PRO A 143 7.22 -11.52 -26.98
CA PRO A 143 6.82 -11.36 -28.38
C PRO A 143 7.91 -10.59 -29.15
N VAL A 144 8.02 -10.83 -30.46
CA VAL A 144 8.95 -10.09 -31.33
C VAL A 144 8.67 -8.57 -31.32
N THR A 145 7.44 -8.17 -30.99
CA THR A 145 6.98 -6.79 -30.85
C THR A 145 7.32 -6.15 -29.50
N THR A 146 8.06 -6.83 -28.62
CA THR A 146 8.43 -6.30 -27.29
C THR A 146 9.11 -4.94 -27.40
N THR A 147 8.55 -3.94 -26.71
CA THR A 147 9.10 -2.59 -26.68
C THR A 147 10.35 -2.52 -25.79
N ILE A 148 11.21 -1.52 -26.00
CA ILE A 148 12.36 -1.26 -25.10
C ILE A 148 11.91 -1.08 -23.66
N LYS A 149 10.78 -0.38 -23.45
CA LYS A 149 10.22 -0.15 -22.11
C LYS A 149 9.80 -1.48 -21.47
N ASP A 150 9.07 -2.31 -22.18
CA ASP A 150 8.59 -3.59 -21.65
C ASP A 150 9.75 -4.56 -21.38
N ALA A 151 10.80 -4.53 -22.21
CA ALA A 151 12.00 -5.30 -21.99
C ALA A 151 12.73 -4.90 -20.70
N LEU A 152 12.85 -3.60 -20.40
CA LEU A 152 13.56 -3.09 -19.22
C LEU A 152 12.75 -3.30 -17.93
N PHE A 153 11.45 -3.01 -17.96
CA PHE A 153 10.61 -3.06 -16.76
C PHE A 153 9.99 -4.45 -16.53
N ARG A 154 9.76 -5.26 -17.58
CA ARG A 154 9.13 -6.60 -17.53
C ARG A 154 7.89 -6.65 -16.64
N GLY A 155 6.99 -5.69 -16.80
CA GLY A 155 5.74 -5.66 -16.03
C GLY A 155 5.88 -5.28 -14.55
N ARG A 156 7.10 -5.01 -14.07
CA ARG A 156 7.33 -4.60 -12.69
C ARG A 156 6.65 -3.25 -12.42
N VAL A 157 6.14 -3.11 -11.20
CA VAL A 157 5.71 -1.81 -10.69
C VAL A 157 6.92 -0.87 -10.72
N ARG A 158 6.74 0.31 -11.30
CA ARG A 158 7.79 1.33 -11.34
C ARG A 158 7.91 1.95 -9.96
N VAL A 159 9.04 1.73 -9.30
CA VAL A 159 9.25 2.23 -7.94
C VAL A 159 9.23 3.76 -7.90
N MET A 160 9.67 4.43 -8.96
CA MET A 160 9.68 5.89 -9.04
C MET A 160 8.26 6.51 -9.05
N ASP A 161 7.24 5.74 -9.42
CA ASP A 161 5.83 6.17 -9.44
C ASP A 161 5.11 5.93 -8.10
N ILE A 162 5.73 5.21 -7.16
CA ILE A 162 5.13 4.96 -5.85
C ILE A 162 4.95 6.30 -5.12
N LYS A 163 3.82 6.45 -4.40
CA LYS A 163 3.60 7.64 -3.58
C LYS A 163 4.53 7.64 -2.37
N LEU A 164 5.05 8.81 -2.02
CA LEU A 164 5.91 8.99 -0.86
C LEU A 164 5.23 8.48 0.42
N ASN A 165 3.96 8.81 0.65
CA ASN A 165 3.24 8.34 1.84
C ASN A 165 3.06 6.81 1.91
N ASP A 166 2.94 6.12 0.76
CA ASP A 166 2.89 4.65 0.73
C ASP A 166 4.25 4.08 1.17
N PHE A 167 5.35 4.59 0.60
CA PHE A 167 6.71 4.22 0.99
C PHE A 167 6.99 4.51 2.48
N LEU A 168 6.67 5.71 2.97
CA LEU A 168 6.87 6.07 4.37
C LEU A 168 6.06 5.15 5.29
N THR A 169 4.84 4.80 4.91
CA THR A 169 3.99 3.88 5.68
C THR A 169 4.61 2.49 5.75
N MET A 170 4.96 1.91 4.60
CA MET A 170 5.42 0.53 4.52
C MET A 170 6.84 0.32 5.06
N GLU A 171 7.75 1.24 4.77
CA GLU A 171 9.17 1.05 5.04
C GLU A 171 9.68 1.84 6.25
N LEU A 172 8.92 2.85 6.69
CA LEU A 172 9.33 3.80 7.73
C LEU A 172 8.22 4.05 8.77
N TYR A 173 7.24 3.15 8.89
CA TYR A 173 6.16 3.19 9.90
C TYR A 173 5.35 4.50 9.91
N GLY A 174 5.21 5.14 8.75
CA GLY A 174 4.51 6.40 8.57
C GLY A 174 5.28 7.63 9.06
N LYS A 175 6.56 7.47 9.44
CA LYS A 175 7.39 8.58 9.87
C LYS A 175 7.56 9.58 8.74
N GLY A 176 7.18 10.82 9.00
CA GLY A 176 7.35 11.91 8.04
C GLY A 176 6.18 12.09 7.06
N ILE A 177 5.05 11.41 7.27
CA ILE A 177 3.81 11.69 6.55
C ILE A 177 3.38 13.12 6.86
N LEU A 178 3.14 13.89 5.80
CA LEU A 178 2.61 15.25 5.87
C LEU A 178 1.46 15.36 4.88
N ARG A 179 0.46 16.20 5.18
CA ARG A 179 -0.65 16.44 4.25
C ARG A 179 -0.16 16.96 2.88
N ALA A 180 0.92 17.76 2.89
CA ALA A 180 1.53 18.30 1.68
C ALA A 180 2.16 17.22 0.77
N ASN A 181 2.50 16.05 1.33
CA ASN A 181 3.23 15.00 0.63
C ASN A 181 2.32 13.94 -0.02
N ARG A 182 1.00 14.02 0.17
CA ARG A 182 0.00 13.01 -0.27
C ARG A 182 0.04 12.63 -1.75
N ASN A 183 0.48 13.56 -2.60
CA ASN A 183 0.53 13.39 -4.06
C ASN A 183 1.95 13.31 -4.61
N VAL A 184 2.97 13.35 -3.74
CA VAL A 184 4.37 13.32 -4.17
C VAL A 184 4.74 11.88 -4.49
N ILE A 185 5.30 11.65 -5.66
CA ILE A 185 5.87 10.35 -6.06
C ILE A 185 7.37 10.29 -5.74
N LEU A 186 7.91 9.08 -5.63
CA LEU A 186 9.32 8.89 -5.26
C LEU A 186 10.29 9.53 -6.24
N ARG A 187 9.99 9.55 -7.55
CA ARG A 187 10.79 10.26 -8.56
C ARG A 187 11.05 11.71 -8.19
N GLU A 188 9.99 12.44 -7.85
CA GLU A 188 10.04 13.86 -7.49
C GLU A 188 10.70 14.06 -6.13
N PHE A 189 10.37 13.19 -5.17
CA PHE A 189 10.93 13.25 -3.83
C PHE A 189 12.45 13.08 -3.81
N PHE A 190 12.99 12.04 -4.46
CA PHE A 190 14.43 11.76 -4.43
C PHE A 190 15.25 12.77 -5.23
N GLU A 191 14.64 13.52 -6.15
CA GLU A 191 15.29 14.62 -6.84
C GLU A 191 15.52 15.81 -5.89
N TYR A 192 14.54 16.12 -5.04
CA TYR A 192 14.59 17.27 -4.13
C TYR A 192 14.03 16.96 -2.72
N PRO A 193 14.65 16.05 -1.93
CA PRO A 193 14.05 15.55 -0.70
C PRO A 193 13.82 16.65 0.35
N ARG A 194 14.68 17.68 0.35
CA ARG A 194 14.58 18.83 1.26
C ARG A 194 13.35 19.71 1.02
N LYS A 195 12.73 19.65 -0.17
CA LYS A 195 11.51 20.41 -0.51
C LYS A 195 10.28 19.89 0.24
N TYR A 196 10.25 18.58 0.55
CA TYR A 196 9.10 17.89 1.12
C TYR A 196 9.18 17.71 2.64
N PHE A 197 10.29 18.11 3.26
CA PHE A 197 10.49 18.01 4.70
C PHE A 197 11.00 19.33 5.28
N ARG A 198 10.10 20.06 5.95
CA ARG A 198 10.46 21.28 6.71
C ARG A 198 11.38 20.95 7.89
N ASN A 199 11.10 19.84 8.58
CA ASN A 199 11.91 19.39 9.71
C ASN A 199 13.14 18.60 9.22
N LYS A 200 14.30 19.28 9.23
CA LYS A 200 15.58 18.69 8.83
C LYS A 200 16.00 17.48 9.67
N ARG A 201 15.58 17.41 10.94
CA ARG A 201 15.90 16.28 11.82
C ARG A 201 15.16 15.01 11.37
N VAL A 202 13.86 15.11 11.11
CA VAL A 202 13.04 14.00 10.61
C VAL A 202 13.60 13.47 9.29
N LEU A 203 13.96 14.37 8.37
CA LEU A 203 14.57 13.97 7.10
C LEU A 203 15.89 13.20 7.31
N ARG A 204 16.77 13.67 8.21
CA ARG A 204 18.03 12.94 8.51
C ARG A 204 17.78 11.55 9.08
N GLU A 205 16.80 11.41 9.95
CA GLU A 205 16.43 10.11 10.52
C GLU A 205 15.87 9.16 9.45
N ILE A 206 15.10 9.68 8.50
CA ILE A 206 14.61 8.93 7.34
C ILE A 206 15.78 8.51 6.43
N GLN A 207 16.70 9.44 6.14
CA GLN A 207 17.86 9.20 5.28
C GLN A 207 18.87 8.21 5.87
N ALA A 208 18.93 8.09 7.19
CA ALA A 208 19.77 7.11 7.87
C ALA A 208 19.23 5.67 7.74
N ALA A 209 17.97 5.47 7.32
CA ALA A 209 17.39 4.15 7.18
C ALA A 209 17.93 3.44 5.92
N GLY A 210 18.38 2.19 6.06
CA GLY A 210 18.83 1.38 4.92
C GLY A 210 17.77 1.26 3.82
N ARG A 211 16.48 1.18 4.19
CA ARG A 211 15.35 1.16 3.25
C ARG A 211 15.26 2.42 2.38
N TYR A 212 15.61 3.58 2.92
CA TYR A 212 15.69 4.82 2.14
C TYR A 212 16.78 4.72 1.08
N LEU A 213 17.98 4.27 1.44
CA LEU A 213 19.12 4.15 0.52
C LEU A 213 18.87 3.13 -0.60
N SER A 214 18.26 1.99 -0.27
CA SER A 214 17.86 1.00 -1.26
C SER A 214 16.85 1.57 -2.25
N MET A 215 15.83 2.27 -1.73
CA MET A 215 14.79 2.86 -2.56
C MET A 215 15.33 4.01 -3.43
N GLU A 216 16.19 4.86 -2.89
CA GLU A 216 16.85 5.94 -3.64
C GLU A 216 17.65 5.39 -4.83
N THR A 217 18.40 4.31 -4.61
CA THR A 217 19.17 3.64 -5.67
C THR A 217 18.25 3.10 -6.75
N ALA A 218 17.19 2.38 -6.37
CA ALA A 218 16.24 1.81 -7.32
C ALA A 218 15.54 2.88 -8.17
N VAL A 219 15.14 4.01 -7.56
CA VAL A 219 14.56 5.15 -8.30
C VAL A 219 15.56 5.76 -9.27
N LYS A 220 16.83 5.92 -8.85
CA LYS A 220 17.89 6.44 -9.75
C LYS A 220 18.16 5.52 -10.93
N GLU A 221 18.10 4.21 -10.75
CA GLU A 221 18.19 3.22 -11.83
C GLU A 221 17.02 3.34 -12.81
N GLU A 222 15.78 3.45 -12.33
CA GLU A 222 14.63 3.64 -13.21
C GLU A 222 14.69 4.98 -13.98
N MET A 223 15.20 6.04 -13.35
CA MET A 223 15.43 7.32 -14.03
C MET A 223 16.51 7.23 -15.11
N ILE A 224 17.50 6.36 -14.95
CA ILE A 224 18.49 6.05 -16.00
C ILE A 224 17.78 5.38 -17.18
N PHE A 225 16.91 4.40 -16.91
CA PHE A 225 16.13 3.73 -17.95
C PHE A 225 15.26 4.70 -18.72
N GLU A 226 14.52 5.61 -18.07
CA GLU A 226 13.70 6.61 -18.77
C GLU A 226 14.54 7.50 -19.71
N LYS A 227 15.71 7.95 -19.24
CA LYS A 227 16.61 8.79 -20.04
C LYS A 227 17.12 8.04 -21.26
N ASP A 228 17.53 6.79 -21.09
CA ASP A 228 18.05 5.97 -22.19
C ASP A 228 16.93 5.55 -23.17
N ILE A 229 15.74 5.18 -22.68
CA ILE A 229 14.56 4.94 -23.51
C ILE A 229 14.26 6.16 -24.40
N ASN A 230 14.25 7.36 -23.81
CA ASN A 230 14.00 8.59 -24.56
C ASN A 230 15.06 8.85 -25.64
N LYS A 231 16.34 8.58 -25.36
CA LYS A 231 17.41 8.65 -26.38
C LYS A 231 17.20 7.63 -27.49
N LEU A 232 16.85 6.39 -27.13
CA LEU A 232 16.60 5.33 -28.11
C LEU A 232 15.43 5.67 -29.03
N TYR A 233 14.34 6.18 -28.47
CA TYR A 233 13.18 6.63 -29.25
C TYR A 233 13.53 7.78 -30.21
N LYS A 234 14.35 8.75 -29.78
CA LYS A 234 14.85 9.81 -30.67
C LYS A 234 15.70 9.28 -31.84
N ASN A 235 16.31 8.11 -31.68
CA ASN A 235 17.08 7.43 -32.72
C ASN A 235 16.25 6.35 -33.47
N GLY A 236 14.92 6.33 -33.30
CA GLY A 236 14.03 5.38 -33.98
C GLY A 236 14.05 3.95 -33.41
N VAL A 237 14.70 3.73 -32.27
CA VAL A 237 14.81 2.40 -31.64
C VAL A 237 13.70 2.20 -30.63
N HIS A 238 12.58 1.61 -31.06
CA HIS A 238 11.38 1.44 -30.23
C HIS A 238 11.17 0.03 -29.67
N THR A 239 11.76 -0.99 -30.29
CA THR A 239 11.56 -2.42 -29.96
C THR A 239 12.88 -3.14 -29.74
N LEU A 240 12.85 -4.33 -29.12
CA LEU A 240 14.03 -5.19 -28.98
C LEU A 240 14.68 -5.54 -30.33
N LEU A 241 13.87 -5.75 -31.37
CA LEU A 241 14.37 -5.95 -32.73
C LEU A 241 15.00 -4.67 -33.30
N GLY A 242 14.45 -3.50 -32.97
CA GLY A 242 15.09 -2.22 -33.27
C GLY A 242 16.45 -2.09 -32.58
N TRP A 243 16.54 -2.53 -31.32
CA TRP A 243 17.80 -2.55 -30.56
C TRP A 243 18.83 -3.48 -31.20
N SER A 244 18.43 -4.66 -31.68
CA SER A 244 19.37 -5.57 -32.34
C SER A 244 19.98 -4.96 -33.59
N LYS A 245 19.23 -4.13 -34.32
CA LYS A 245 19.64 -3.45 -35.57
C LYS A 245 20.26 -2.07 -35.36
N ALA A 246 20.25 -1.55 -34.14
CA ALA A 246 20.74 -0.20 -33.84
C ALA A 246 22.24 -0.06 -34.15
N ALA A 247 22.64 1.11 -34.68
CA ALA A 247 24.03 1.42 -34.95
C ALA A 247 24.88 1.40 -33.66
N ALA A 248 26.16 1.01 -33.77
CA ALA A 248 27.06 0.92 -32.62
C ALA A 248 27.17 2.26 -31.84
N ALA A 249 27.15 3.40 -32.53
CA ALA A 249 27.15 4.72 -31.91
C ALA A 249 25.88 4.97 -31.05
N VAL A 250 24.72 4.48 -31.49
CA VAL A 250 23.47 4.58 -30.72
C VAL A 250 23.54 3.70 -29.47
N LYS A 251 24.07 2.47 -29.59
CA LYS A 251 24.25 1.54 -28.47
C LYS A 251 25.25 2.06 -27.43
N ALA A 252 26.33 2.71 -27.87
CA ALA A 252 27.34 3.32 -27.00
C ALA A 252 26.81 4.53 -26.21
N GLY A 253 25.74 5.19 -26.68
CA GLY A 253 25.11 6.33 -26.01
C GLY A 253 24.17 5.97 -24.85
N VAL A 254 23.92 4.67 -24.65
CA VAL A 254 23.07 4.08 -23.59
C VAL A 254 23.92 3.66 -22.39
N ARG A 255 23.42 3.80 -21.17
CA ARG A 255 24.18 3.39 -19.97
C ARG A 255 24.35 1.88 -19.91
N GLY A 256 25.47 1.43 -19.34
CA GLY A 256 25.85 0.02 -19.27
C GLY A 256 24.76 -0.89 -18.66
N ILE A 257 24.07 -0.45 -17.61
CA ILE A 257 22.97 -1.21 -16.98
C ILE A 257 21.83 -1.43 -17.98
N THR A 258 21.39 -0.36 -18.66
CA THR A 258 20.32 -0.43 -19.67
C THR A 258 20.75 -1.31 -20.85
N ASN A 259 21.98 -1.14 -21.33
CA ASN A 259 22.54 -1.88 -22.45
C ASN A 259 22.57 -3.40 -22.15
N GLY A 260 23.15 -3.79 -21.01
CA GLY A 260 23.21 -5.19 -20.58
C GLY A 260 21.84 -5.84 -20.39
N LEU A 261 20.85 -5.11 -19.87
CA LEU A 261 19.48 -5.62 -19.75
C LEU A 261 18.79 -5.81 -21.10
N LEU A 262 19.00 -4.89 -22.05
CA LEU A 262 18.44 -5.03 -23.40
C LEU A 262 19.09 -6.17 -24.17
N ASP A 263 20.40 -6.36 -24.03
CA ASP A 263 21.11 -7.49 -24.63
C ASP A 263 20.66 -8.82 -24.00
N ALA A 264 20.52 -8.89 -22.67
CA ALA A 264 19.98 -10.08 -22.01
C ALA A 264 18.55 -10.41 -22.47
N ALA A 265 17.69 -9.40 -22.62
CA ALA A 265 16.32 -9.59 -23.12
C ALA A 265 16.30 -10.02 -24.59
N LEU A 266 17.23 -9.51 -25.41
CA LEU A 266 17.38 -9.92 -26.80
C LEU A 266 17.85 -11.38 -26.92
N GLU A 267 18.81 -11.80 -26.09
CA GLU A 267 19.27 -13.20 -26.04
C GLU A 267 18.15 -14.15 -25.58
N GLU A 268 17.37 -13.76 -24.59
CA GLU A 268 16.17 -14.51 -24.18
C GLU A 268 15.18 -14.68 -25.34
N LEU A 269 14.89 -13.58 -26.06
CA LEU A 269 14.00 -13.61 -27.23
C LEU A 269 14.53 -14.55 -28.34
N ARG A 270 15.84 -14.54 -28.59
CA ARG A 270 16.49 -15.42 -29.57
C ARG A 270 16.35 -16.87 -29.16
N ARG A 271 16.67 -17.20 -27.91
CA ARG A 271 16.55 -18.57 -27.38
C ARG A 271 15.15 -19.12 -27.55
N GLN A 272 14.14 -18.34 -27.15
CA GLN A 272 12.72 -18.70 -27.29
C GLN A 272 12.30 -18.90 -28.76
N THR A 273 12.88 -18.13 -29.68
CA THR A 273 12.58 -18.25 -31.13
C THR A 273 13.17 -19.52 -31.72
N THR A 274 14.42 -19.85 -31.38
CA THR A 274 15.08 -21.07 -31.84
C THR A 274 14.39 -22.32 -31.29
N GLU A 275 14.07 -22.36 -29.99
CA GLU A 275 13.35 -23.49 -29.37
C GLU A 275 12.02 -23.79 -30.08
N ALA A 276 11.28 -22.75 -30.46
CA ALA A 276 10.02 -22.93 -31.17
C ALA A 276 10.17 -23.45 -32.60
N ALA A 277 11.23 -23.05 -33.30
CA ALA A 277 11.53 -23.57 -34.65
C ALA A 277 11.85 -25.07 -34.60
N VAL A 278 12.67 -25.50 -33.63
CA VAL A 278 13.03 -26.92 -33.43
C VAL A 278 11.81 -27.78 -33.12
N ILE A 279 10.89 -27.30 -32.27
CA ILE A 279 9.65 -28.03 -31.95
C ILE A 279 8.76 -28.20 -33.20
N LEU A 280 8.65 -27.16 -34.03
CA LEU A 280 7.85 -27.23 -35.27
C LEU A 280 8.45 -28.18 -36.30
N GLU A 281 9.78 -28.19 -36.44
CA GLU A 281 10.49 -29.10 -37.34
C GLU A 281 10.31 -30.57 -36.93
N GLY A 282 10.48 -30.90 -35.64
CA GLY A 282 10.24 -32.26 -35.13
C GLY A 282 8.78 -32.72 -35.26
N LEU A 283 7.80 -31.81 -35.11
CA LEU A 283 6.39 -32.12 -35.40
C LEU A 283 6.18 -32.42 -36.89
N TYR A 284 6.81 -31.64 -37.77
CA TYR A 284 6.73 -31.86 -39.22
C TYR A 284 7.36 -33.20 -39.65
N GLU A 285 8.53 -33.54 -39.11
CA GLU A 285 9.19 -34.84 -39.33
C GLU A 285 8.32 -36.00 -38.83
N SER A 286 7.75 -35.89 -37.62
CA SER A 286 6.87 -36.95 -37.08
C SER A 286 5.60 -37.20 -37.90
N VAL A 287 5.07 -36.16 -38.57
CA VAL A 287 3.90 -36.28 -39.45
C VAL A 287 4.29 -36.92 -40.79
N TYR A 288 5.52 -36.70 -41.25
CA TYR A 288 6.04 -37.30 -42.47
C TYR A 288 6.47 -38.76 -42.31
N ASP A 289 7.02 -39.12 -41.15
CA ASP A 289 7.45 -40.49 -40.82
C ASP A 289 6.28 -41.44 -40.46
N ALA A 290 5.06 -40.91 -40.34
CA ALA A 290 3.85 -41.69 -40.03
C ALA A 290 3.07 -42.22 -41.26
N LYS A 291 3.71 -42.23 -42.45
CA LYS A 291 3.16 -42.80 -43.70
C LYS A 291 3.82 -44.14 -44.05
#